data_AF-A0A816HL48-F1
#
_entry.id   AF-A0A816HL48-F1
#
_cell.length_a   1.000
_cell.length_b   1.000
_cell.length_c   1.000
_cell.angle_alpha   90.00
_cell.angle_beta   90.00
_cell.angle_gamma   90.00
#
_symmetry.space_group_name_H-M   'P 1'
#
loop_
_entity.id
_entity.type
_entity.pdbx_description
1 polymer ?
#
loop_
_entity_poly.entity_id
_entity_poly.type
_entity_poly.pdbx_seq_one_letter_code
_entity_poly.pdbx_strand_id
1 'polypeptide(L)'
;MMERLAIYDKNTNTNLSTMISLTILDQNGNEIPFETIKENPIHFIIPRDPNIFISSMIYYNISTFNSSYHNQTFHYHFINISSSLPISIHLEFESININLSYLLIYKFDQIPQLNRSMNQIDGWKLFCSSLHNFSLFLDNQQTINHQTFIFGLRELTSSESNEFCLNETLPIPIDPVYFTSDYQIRIYTSGCYYLNKQNQWKSDGLIVGSKTNYYETECFSTHLTKFASGFVILPETIDWNYI
;
A
#
# COMPACT_ATOMS: atom_id res chain seq x y z
N MET A 1 29.41 -13.00 2.60
CA MET A 1 29.23 -12.35 3.91
C MET A 1 28.32 -11.15 3.65
N MET A 2 27.07 -11.17 4.14
CA MET A 2 26.14 -10.04 3.98
C MET A 2 26.59 -8.91 4.90
N GLU A 3 27.04 -7.80 4.32
CA GLU A 3 27.45 -6.61 5.05
C GLU A 3 26.21 -5.78 5.40
N ARG A 4 25.98 -5.52 6.70
CA ARG A 4 24.93 -4.58 7.13
C ARG A 4 25.38 -3.17 6.77
N LEU A 5 24.78 -2.56 5.75
CA LEU A 5 24.99 -1.15 5.47
C LEU A 5 24.16 -0.25 6.38
N ALA A 6 24.63 1.00 6.49
CA ALA A 6 24.31 2.00 7.49
C ALA A 6 22.84 2.02 7.96
N ILE A 7 22.68 1.97 9.29
CA ILE A 7 21.42 2.17 9.99
C ILE A 7 20.91 3.56 9.62
N TYR A 8 19.77 3.63 8.92
CA TYR A 8 18.99 4.86 8.86
C TYR A 8 18.46 5.13 10.27
N ASP A 9 18.60 6.37 10.71
CA ASP A 9 18.19 6.87 12.03
C ASP A 9 16.82 6.32 12.48
N LYS A 10 16.54 6.29 13.80
CA LYS A 10 15.48 5.58 14.57
C LYS A 10 14.14 5.11 13.91
N ASN A 11 13.74 5.59 12.73
CA ASN A 11 12.57 5.17 11.96
C ASN A 11 12.96 4.22 10.81
N THR A 12 12.55 2.97 10.93
CA THR A 12 13.19 1.80 10.33
C THR A 12 12.57 1.36 9.01
N ASN A 13 12.58 2.21 7.98
CA ASN A 13 11.97 1.84 6.69
C ASN A 13 12.64 0.61 6.05
N THR A 14 13.94 0.38 6.21
CA THR A 14 14.70 -0.69 5.54
C THR A 14 15.07 -1.89 6.42
N ASN A 15 14.65 -1.93 7.69
CA ASN A 15 15.16 -2.93 8.66
C ASN A 15 14.68 -4.37 8.40
N LEU A 16 13.63 -4.53 7.59
CA LEU A 16 12.99 -5.83 7.33
C LEU A 16 13.33 -6.40 5.95
N SER A 17 14.32 -5.82 5.26
CA SER A 17 14.64 -6.14 3.87
C SER A 17 16.09 -6.59 3.69
N THR A 18 16.30 -7.47 2.70
CA THR A 18 17.65 -7.79 2.21
C THR A 18 18.11 -6.75 1.17
N MET A 19 19.41 -6.73 0.82
CA MET A 19 20.00 -5.77 -0.12
C MET A 19 20.45 -6.47 -1.41
N ILE A 20 20.31 -5.77 -2.54
CA ILE A 20 20.92 -6.14 -3.82
C ILE A 20 21.83 -5.00 -4.28
N SER A 21 23.08 -5.29 -4.63
CA SER A 21 24.04 -4.31 -5.17
C SER A 21 24.50 -4.75 -6.55
N LEU A 22 24.35 -3.88 -7.55
CA LEU A 22 24.84 -4.12 -8.91
C LEU A 22 25.64 -2.91 -9.39
N THR A 23 26.92 -3.15 -9.71
CA THR A 23 27.85 -2.13 -10.21
C THR A 23 28.58 -2.66 -11.42
N ILE A 24 28.70 -1.86 -12.48
CA ILE A 24 29.50 -2.16 -13.67
C ILE A 24 30.76 -1.31 -13.61
N LEU A 25 31.92 -1.94 -13.80
CA LEU A 25 33.23 -1.28 -13.77
C LEU A 25 33.88 -1.29 -15.15
N ASP A 26 34.62 -0.23 -15.47
CA ASP A 26 35.52 -0.19 -16.63
C ASP A 26 36.80 -1.00 -16.35
N GLN A 27 37.66 -1.12 -17.36
CA GLN A 27 38.96 -1.79 -17.25
C GLN A 27 39.92 -1.17 -16.22
N ASN A 28 39.66 0.06 -15.77
CA ASN A 28 40.45 0.77 -14.76
C ASN A 28 39.82 0.68 -13.36
N GLY A 29 38.70 -0.03 -13.21
CA GLY A 29 37.95 -0.14 -11.96
C GLY A 29 37.04 1.05 -11.64
N ASN A 30 36.82 1.96 -12.59
CA ASN A 30 35.88 3.07 -12.41
C ASN A 30 34.45 2.61 -12.69
N GLU A 31 33.48 3.10 -11.91
CA GLU A 31 32.06 2.83 -12.15
C GLU A 31 31.61 3.42 -13.48
N ILE A 32 30.99 2.59 -14.32
CA ILE A 32 30.35 3.03 -15.56
C ILE A 32 28.92 3.43 -15.20
N PRO A 33 28.52 4.70 -15.39
CA PRO A 33 27.13 5.10 -15.16
C PRO A 33 26.24 4.38 -16.16
N PHE A 34 25.18 3.75 -15.65
CA PHE A 34 24.16 3.10 -16.46
C PHE A 34 22.81 3.68 -16.09
N GLU A 35 22.20 4.36 -17.04
CA GLU A 35 20.89 4.96 -16.93
C GLU A 35 19.96 4.31 -17.96
N THR A 36 18.74 4.03 -17.53
CA THR A 36 17.64 3.56 -18.38
C THR A 36 16.51 4.58 -18.36
N ILE A 37 15.57 4.42 -19.29
CA ILE A 37 14.37 5.25 -19.37
C ILE A 37 13.21 4.54 -18.68
N LYS A 38 12.17 5.29 -18.31
CA LYS A 38 11.00 4.73 -17.59
C LYS A 38 10.27 3.64 -18.36
N GLU A 39 10.34 3.66 -19.70
CA GLU A 39 9.70 2.70 -20.59
C GLU A 39 10.45 1.36 -20.64
N ASN A 40 11.73 1.34 -20.24
CA ASN A 40 12.54 0.13 -20.18
C ASN A 40 13.41 0.13 -18.92
N PRO A 41 12.79 0.04 -17.73
CA PRO A 41 13.51 0.13 -16.47
C PRO A 41 14.25 -1.18 -16.18
N ILE A 42 15.25 -1.11 -15.31
CA ILE A 42 15.83 -2.29 -14.69
C ILE A 42 14.80 -2.85 -13.71
N HIS A 43 14.38 -4.09 -13.94
CA HIS A 43 13.41 -4.79 -13.11
C HIS A 43 14.12 -5.84 -12.23
N PHE A 44 13.87 -5.78 -10.93
CA PHE A 44 14.42 -6.74 -9.97
C PHE A 44 13.47 -6.92 -8.78
N ILE A 45 13.68 -8.00 -8.03
CA ILE A 45 12.90 -8.35 -6.85
C ILE A 45 13.84 -8.40 -5.66
N ILE A 46 13.50 -7.68 -4.58
CA ILE A 46 14.23 -7.71 -3.32
C ILE A 46 13.46 -8.59 -2.32
N PRO A 47 14.00 -9.76 -1.91
CA PRO A 47 13.38 -10.58 -0.88
C PRO A 47 13.47 -9.90 0.50
N ARG A 48 12.47 -10.14 1.33
CA ARG A 48 12.43 -9.66 2.72
C ARG A 48 13.12 -10.64 3.66
N ASP A 49 13.33 -10.22 4.91
CA ASP A 49 13.83 -11.14 5.94
C ASP A 49 12.88 -12.34 6.06
N PRO A 50 13.34 -13.59 5.92
CA PRO A 50 12.49 -14.77 6.04
C PRO A 50 11.90 -14.95 7.45
N ASN A 51 12.44 -14.28 8.47
CA ASN A 51 11.95 -14.32 9.84
C ASN A 51 10.90 -13.24 10.12
N ILE A 52 10.44 -12.52 9.10
CA ILE A 52 9.46 -11.47 9.27
C ILE A 52 8.13 -12.01 9.79
N PHE A 53 7.61 -11.41 10.85
CA PHE A 53 6.28 -11.72 11.35
C PHE A 53 5.24 -10.95 10.53
N ILE A 54 4.39 -11.70 9.82
CA ILE A 54 3.26 -11.13 9.09
C ILE A 54 2.06 -11.12 10.03
N SER A 55 1.68 -9.93 10.52
CA SER A 55 0.51 -9.78 11.38
C SER A 55 -0.76 -10.27 10.69
N SER A 56 -1.70 -10.83 11.46
CA SER A 56 -3.03 -11.19 10.96
C SER A 56 -3.80 -9.95 10.50
N MET A 57 -4.87 -10.13 9.71
CA MET A 57 -5.74 -9.00 9.38
C MET A 57 -6.44 -8.49 10.65
N ILE A 58 -6.72 -7.19 10.72
CA ILE A 58 -7.46 -6.57 11.81
C ILE A 58 -8.95 -6.78 11.57
N TYR A 59 -9.62 -7.36 12.55
CA TYR A 59 -11.07 -7.58 12.55
C TYR A 59 -11.83 -6.30 12.95
N TYR A 60 -12.82 -5.93 12.14
CA TYR A 60 -13.73 -4.82 12.44
C TYR A 60 -15.13 -5.36 12.69
N ASN A 61 -15.56 -5.31 13.95
CA ASN A 61 -16.93 -5.62 14.36
C ASN A 61 -17.83 -4.42 14.12
N ILE A 62 -18.55 -4.41 13.01
CA ILE A 62 -19.39 -3.29 12.58
C ILE A 62 -20.87 -3.64 12.52
N SER A 63 -21.21 -4.93 12.48
CA SER A 63 -22.58 -5.44 12.43
C SER A 63 -23.31 -5.36 13.78
N THR A 64 -22.60 -5.28 14.91
CA THR A 64 -23.19 -5.42 16.26
C THR A 64 -23.53 -4.11 16.98
N PHE A 65 -23.23 -2.94 16.42
CA PHE A 65 -23.49 -1.67 17.09
C PHE A 65 -24.96 -1.23 16.94
N ASN A 66 -25.77 -1.72 17.87
CA ASN A 66 -27.19 -1.40 18.04
C ASN A 66 -27.38 0.04 18.57
N SER A 67 -27.13 1.07 17.76
CA SER A 67 -27.57 2.44 18.07
C SER A 67 -27.60 3.32 16.82
N SER A 68 -28.40 4.38 16.86
CA SER A 68 -28.75 5.37 15.83
C SER A 68 -27.59 6.11 15.11
N TYR A 69 -26.35 5.63 15.17
CA TYR A 69 -25.14 6.20 14.56
C TYR A 69 -24.73 5.60 13.20
N HIS A 70 -25.45 4.59 12.69
CA HIS A 70 -25.11 3.87 11.45
C HIS A 70 -25.73 4.40 10.16
N ASN A 71 -26.29 5.60 10.16
CA ASN A 71 -26.69 6.27 8.92
C ASN A 71 -25.48 6.91 8.23
N GLN A 72 -24.41 6.14 8.01
CA GLN A 72 -23.17 6.60 7.39
C GLN A 72 -22.98 5.89 6.05
N THR A 73 -22.74 6.66 4.99
CA THR A 73 -22.52 6.11 3.65
C THR A 73 -21.23 5.30 3.57
N PHE A 74 -20.22 5.64 4.38
CA PHE A 74 -18.92 4.95 4.41
C PHE A 74 -18.41 4.77 5.84
N HIS A 75 -17.78 3.63 6.12
CA HIS A 75 -16.94 3.43 7.30
C HIS A 75 -15.49 3.82 6.95
N TYR A 76 -15.01 4.90 7.57
CA TYR A 76 -13.71 5.50 7.25
C TYR A 76 -12.58 4.96 8.11
N HIS A 77 -11.42 4.81 7.48
CA HIS A 77 -10.16 4.40 8.07
C HIS A 77 -9.10 5.45 7.79
N PHE A 78 -8.26 5.71 8.78
CA PHE A 78 -7.24 6.75 8.75
C PHE A 78 -5.87 6.11 8.93
N ILE A 79 -5.00 6.26 7.95
CA ILE A 79 -3.64 5.74 7.99
C ILE A 79 -2.65 6.90 7.92
N ASN A 80 -1.71 6.94 8.85
CA ASN A 80 -0.55 7.81 8.75
C ASN A 80 0.47 7.17 7.82
N ILE A 81 0.83 7.88 6.75
CA ILE A 81 1.83 7.47 5.75
C ILE A 81 3.01 8.47 5.70
N SER A 82 3.08 9.38 6.68
CA SER A 82 4.13 10.39 6.78
C SER A 82 5.50 9.69 6.88
N SER A 83 6.24 9.75 5.78
CA SER A 83 7.58 9.17 5.66
C SER A 83 8.52 10.16 5.00
N SER A 84 9.78 10.14 5.39
CA SER A 84 10.84 10.93 4.75
C SER A 84 11.15 10.48 3.33
N LEU A 85 10.77 9.24 2.99
CA LEU A 85 10.92 8.66 1.66
C LEU A 85 9.56 8.15 1.16
N PRO A 86 9.26 8.26 -0.15
CA PRO A 86 8.02 7.77 -0.73
C PRO A 86 7.85 6.25 -0.58
N ILE A 87 6.61 5.82 -0.30
CA ILE A 87 6.24 4.43 -0.02
C ILE A 87 5.02 4.01 -0.85
N SER A 88 4.95 2.76 -1.28
CA SER A 88 3.71 2.19 -1.82
C SER A 88 2.74 1.86 -0.69
N ILE A 89 1.46 1.75 -1.01
CA ILE A 89 0.41 1.27 -0.11
C ILE A 89 -0.19 -0.01 -0.70
N HIS A 90 -0.28 -1.03 0.14
CA HIS A 90 -0.94 -2.28 -0.15
C HIS A 90 -2.04 -2.47 0.89
N LEU A 91 -3.28 -2.50 0.44
CA LEU A 91 -4.43 -2.79 1.28
C LEU A 91 -5.02 -4.11 0.84
N GLU A 92 -5.25 -4.99 1.80
CA GLU A 92 -5.95 -6.25 1.63
C GLU A 92 -7.22 -6.21 2.46
N PHE A 93 -8.31 -6.70 1.87
CA PHE A 93 -9.63 -6.67 2.43
C PHE A 93 -10.30 -8.04 2.26
N GLU A 94 -10.90 -8.53 3.34
CA GLU A 94 -11.63 -9.78 3.39
C GLU A 94 -12.97 -9.55 4.09
N SER A 95 -14.07 -9.88 3.40
CA SER A 95 -15.41 -9.84 3.97
C SER A 95 -15.71 -11.16 4.70
N ILE A 96 -16.30 -11.10 5.88
CA ILE A 96 -16.75 -12.30 6.59
C ILE A 96 -17.90 -12.99 5.84
N ASN A 97 -18.76 -12.21 5.18
CA ASN A 97 -19.76 -12.73 4.26
C ASN A 97 -19.26 -12.61 2.81
N ILE A 98 -18.91 -13.75 2.22
CA ILE A 98 -18.39 -13.84 0.85
C ILE A 98 -19.38 -13.41 -0.24
N ASN A 99 -20.68 -13.32 0.07
CA ASN A 99 -21.70 -12.93 -0.90
C ASN A 99 -21.86 -11.40 -1.02
N LEU A 100 -21.18 -10.63 -0.19
CA LEU A 100 -21.26 -9.18 -0.17
C LEU A 100 -20.21 -8.56 -1.07
N SER A 101 -20.58 -7.42 -1.65
CA SER A 101 -19.69 -6.59 -2.44
C SER A 101 -19.49 -5.25 -1.74
N TYR A 102 -18.34 -4.62 -1.95
CA TYR A 102 -17.98 -3.37 -1.29
C TYR A 102 -17.44 -2.35 -2.30
N LEU A 103 -17.65 -1.08 -2.00
CA LEU A 103 -16.99 0.04 -2.64
C LEU A 103 -15.97 0.64 -1.68
N LEU A 104 -14.72 0.72 -2.13
CA LEU A 104 -13.67 1.50 -1.50
C LEU A 104 -13.52 2.82 -2.25
N ILE A 105 -13.48 3.93 -1.51
CA ILE A 105 -13.03 5.22 -2.02
C ILE A 105 -11.87 5.70 -1.17
N TYR A 106 -10.93 6.46 -1.74
CA TYR A 106 -9.82 7.01 -0.98
C TYR A 106 -9.46 8.42 -1.41
N LYS A 107 -8.83 9.14 -0.48
CA LYS A 107 -8.23 10.45 -0.69
C LYS A 107 -7.06 10.65 0.25
N PHE A 108 -6.02 11.34 -0.22
CA PHE A 108 -4.89 11.74 0.61
C PHE A 108 -5.20 13.03 1.35
N ASP A 109 -4.76 13.11 2.60
CA ASP A 109 -4.80 14.31 3.47
C ASP A 109 -6.19 14.88 3.81
N GLN A 110 -7.25 14.32 3.22
CA GLN A 110 -8.63 14.75 3.39
C GLN A 110 -9.58 13.56 3.36
N ILE A 111 -10.70 13.67 4.07
CA ILE A 111 -11.74 12.63 4.07
C ILE A 111 -12.37 12.56 2.67
N PRO A 112 -12.40 11.39 2.01
CA PRO A 112 -13.00 11.26 0.69
C PRO A 112 -14.52 11.44 0.78
N GLN A 113 -15.08 12.29 -0.08
CA GLN A 113 -16.52 12.55 -0.14
C GLN A 113 -17.06 12.24 -1.53
N LEU A 114 -18.00 11.31 -1.64
CA LEU A 114 -18.59 10.98 -2.94
C LEU A 114 -19.95 11.67 -3.14
N ASN A 115 -19.90 12.99 -3.29
CA ASN A 115 -21.10 13.86 -3.38
C ASN A 115 -21.42 14.22 -4.85
N ARG A 116 -21.84 13.23 -5.65
CA ARG A 116 -22.21 13.36 -7.09
C ARG A 116 -21.08 13.72 -8.07
N SER A 117 -19.84 13.88 -7.60
CA SER A 117 -18.67 14.15 -8.43
C SER A 117 -17.44 13.40 -7.91
N MET A 118 -16.53 13.04 -8.81
CA MET A 118 -15.25 12.39 -8.49
C MET A 118 -14.18 13.38 -7.98
N ASN A 119 -14.40 14.69 -8.09
CA ASN A 119 -13.38 15.69 -7.73
C ASN A 119 -12.99 15.69 -6.24
N GLN A 120 -13.78 15.00 -5.42
CA GLN A 120 -13.64 14.92 -3.97
C GLN A 120 -13.06 13.56 -3.51
N ILE A 121 -12.55 12.75 -4.44
CA ILE A 121 -11.80 11.51 -4.18
C ILE A 121 -10.56 11.48 -5.08
N ASP A 122 -9.54 10.73 -4.70
CA ASP A 122 -8.34 10.52 -5.53
C ASP A 122 -8.42 9.19 -6.30
N GLY A 123 -9.17 8.22 -5.77
CA GLY A 123 -9.49 6.99 -6.47
C GLY A 123 -10.51 6.13 -5.75
N TRP A 124 -10.85 5.00 -6.38
CA TRP A 124 -11.84 4.05 -5.88
C TRP A 124 -11.54 2.63 -6.38
N LYS A 125 -12.15 1.64 -5.73
CA LYS A 125 -12.12 0.24 -6.15
C LYS A 125 -13.39 -0.50 -5.75
N LEU A 126 -13.88 -1.35 -6.64
CA LEU A 126 -14.99 -2.27 -6.36
C LEU A 126 -14.44 -3.63 -5.92
N PHE A 127 -15.07 -4.18 -4.89
CA PHE A 127 -14.79 -5.48 -4.33
C PHE A 127 -16.03 -6.36 -4.50
N CYS A 128 -16.10 -7.11 -5.60
CA CYS A 128 -17.26 -7.89 -5.99
C CYS A 128 -17.20 -9.35 -5.49
N SER A 129 -18.29 -9.84 -4.89
CA SER A 129 -18.41 -11.13 -4.17
C SER A 129 -17.91 -12.40 -4.88
N SER A 130 -17.67 -12.38 -6.19
CA SER A 130 -17.04 -13.49 -6.91
C SER A 130 -15.55 -13.68 -6.60
N LEU A 131 -14.92 -12.72 -5.90
CA LEU A 131 -13.51 -12.73 -5.53
C LEU A 131 -13.37 -12.87 -4.01
N HIS A 132 -12.56 -13.82 -3.56
CA HIS A 132 -12.37 -14.08 -2.13
C HIS A 132 -11.43 -13.08 -1.45
N ASN A 133 -10.43 -12.57 -2.17
CA ASN A 133 -9.41 -11.67 -1.63
C ASN A 133 -9.34 -10.41 -2.47
N PHE A 134 -9.59 -9.28 -1.83
CA PHE A 134 -9.51 -7.99 -2.48
C PHE A 134 -8.24 -7.27 -2.09
N SER A 135 -7.55 -6.71 -3.08
CA SER A 135 -6.37 -5.90 -2.83
C SER A 135 -6.46 -4.56 -3.53
N LEU A 136 -5.90 -3.51 -2.95
CA LEU A 136 -5.62 -2.23 -3.57
C LEU A 136 -4.11 -1.99 -3.49
N PHE A 137 -3.52 -1.59 -4.61
CA PHE A 137 -2.11 -1.23 -4.71
C PHE A 137 -2.01 0.20 -5.21
N LEU A 138 -1.29 1.04 -4.46
CA LEU A 138 -0.86 2.37 -4.86
C LEU A 138 0.66 2.38 -4.86
N ASP A 139 1.26 2.73 -5.99
CA ASP A 139 2.72 2.83 -6.06
C ASP A 139 3.26 4.01 -5.24
N ASN A 140 4.58 4.04 -5.08
CA ASN A 140 5.26 5.05 -4.28
C ASN A 140 5.29 6.44 -4.92
N GLN A 141 4.88 6.63 -6.17
CA GLN A 141 4.74 7.96 -6.77
C GLN A 141 3.46 8.64 -6.30
N GLN A 142 2.40 7.86 -6.08
CA GLN A 142 1.09 8.36 -5.67
C GLN A 142 1.07 8.90 -4.24
N THR A 143 2.01 8.50 -3.39
CA THR A 143 2.09 8.90 -1.97
C THR A 143 3.08 10.04 -1.70
N ILE A 144 3.76 10.53 -2.74
CA ILE A 144 4.76 11.60 -2.60
C ILE A 144 4.10 12.85 -2.01
N ASN A 145 4.72 13.40 -0.96
CA ASN A 145 4.27 14.61 -0.25
C ASN A 145 2.92 14.49 0.47
N HIS A 146 2.40 13.28 0.65
CA HIS A 146 1.18 13.03 1.44
C HIS A 146 1.53 12.53 2.83
N GLN A 147 0.73 12.92 3.83
CA GLN A 147 0.94 12.52 5.22
C GLN A 147 -0.07 11.48 5.67
N THR A 148 -1.27 11.50 5.10
CA THR A 148 -2.33 10.56 5.48
C THR A 148 -3.00 9.96 4.26
N PHE A 149 -3.32 8.67 4.37
CA PHE A 149 -4.18 7.96 3.44
C PHE A 149 -5.49 7.66 4.15
N ILE A 150 -6.58 8.24 3.66
CA ILE A 150 -7.91 8.07 4.24
C ILE A 150 -8.76 7.34 3.22
N PHE A 151 -9.34 6.20 3.62
CA PHE A 151 -10.22 5.44 2.76
C PHE A 151 -11.53 5.12 3.47
N GLY A 152 -12.62 5.15 2.70
CA GLY A 152 -13.96 4.77 3.14
C GLY A 152 -14.38 3.48 2.48
N LEU A 153 -14.91 2.55 3.26
CA LEU A 153 -15.57 1.34 2.77
C LEU A 153 -17.08 1.48 2.86
N ARG A 154 -17.80 0.92 1.90
CA ARG A 154 -19.27 0.85 1.90
C ARG A 154 -19.70 -0.52 1.40
N GLU A 155 -20.59 -1.18 2.13
CA GLU A 155 -21.29 -2.37 1.64
C GLU A 155 -22.27 -1.99 0.53
N LEU A 156 -22.28 -2.75 -0.56
CA LEU A 156 -23.20 -2.58 -1.68
C LEU A 156 -24.45 -3.44 -1.46
N THR A 157 -25.61 -2.87 -1.79
CA THR A 157 -26.85 -3.65 -1.88
C THR A 157 -26.76 -4.66 -3.03
N SER A 158 -27.61 -5.69 -3.03
CA SER A 158 -27.62 -6.69 -4.12
C SER A 158 -27.89 -6.08 -5.49
N SER A 159 -28.71 -5.02 -5.58
CA SER A 159 -28.96 -4.30 -6.83
C SER A 159 -27.72 -3.57 -7.31
N GLU A 160 -27.07 -2.82 -6.42
CA GLU A 160 -25.83 -2.10 -6.71
C GLU A 160 -24.69 -3.05 -7.09
N SER A 161 -24.54 -4.16 -6.36
CA SER A 161 -23.56 -5.18 -6.69
C SER A 161 -23.78 -5.72 -8.09
N ASN A 162 -25.01 -6.05 -8.48
CA ASN A 162 -25.29 -6.56 -9.83
C ASN A 162 -25.00 -5.51 -10.91
N GLU A 163 -25.33 -4.24 -10.67
CA GLU A 163 -25.10 -3.17 -11.64
C GLU A 163 -23.61 -2.83 -11.78
N PHE A 164 -22.94 -2.56 -10.66
CA PHE A 164 -21.58 -2.03 -10.65
C PHE A 164 -20.53 -3.10 -10.91
N CYS A 165 -20.73 -4.33 -10.43
CA CYS A 165 -19.77 -5.41 -10.67
C CYS A 165 -19.81 -5.95 -12.11
N LEU A 166 -20.93 -5.80 -12.83
CA LEU A 166 -21.00 -6.19 -14.24
C LEU A 166 -20.45 -5.11 -15.18
N ASN A 167 -20.67 -3.83 -14.84
CA ASN A 167 -20.34 -2.72 -15.72
C ASN A 167 -19.03 -2.01 -15.36
N GLU A 168 -18.40 -2.36 -14.23
CA GLU A 168 -17.21 -1.68 -13.66
C GLU A 168 -17.36 -0.15 -13.61
N THR A 169 -18.59 0.32 -13.37
CA THR A 169 -18.88 1.76 -13.30
C THR A 169 -18.76 2.25 -11.86
N LEU A 170 -18.22 3.47 -11.70
CA LEU A 170 -18.14 4.09 -10.40
C LEU A 170 -19.57 4.32 -9.85
N PRO A 171 -19.91 3.80 -8.67
CA PRO A 171 -21.17 4.12 -8.01
C PRO A 171 -21.12 5.59 -7.60
N ILE A 172 -22.17 6.36 -7.84
CA ILE A 172 -22.42 7.57 -7.06
C ILE A 172 -23.44 7.15 -6.00
N PRO A 173 -23.01 6.69 -4.80
CA PRO A 173 -23.92 6.26 -3.77
C PRO A 173 -24.73 7.47 -3.30
N ILE A 174 -26.03 7.41 -3.50
CA ILE A 174 -26.96 8.47 -3.13
C ILE A 174 -27.39 8.29 -1.66
N ASP A 175 -27.42 7.03 -1.19
CA ASP A 175 -28.08 6.66 0.06
C ASP A 175 -27.15 5.94 1.05
N PRO A 176 -27.29 6.23 2.36
CA PRO A 176 -26.62 5.49 3.42
C PRO A 176 -26.98 4.01 3.42
N VAL A 177 -26.02 3.15 3.81
CA VAL A 177 -26.23 1.69 3.89
C VAL A 177 -25.77 1.21 5.26
N TYR A 178 -26.54 0.29 5.83
CA TYR A 178 -26.14 -0.41 7.04
C TYR A 178 -25.27 -1.60 6.67
N PHE A 179 -24.10 -1.71 7.31
CA PHE A 179 -23.29 -2.90 7.18
C PHE A 179 -24.00 -4.10 7.81
N THR A 180 -24.12 -5.17 7.06
CA THR A 180 -24.74 -6.43 7.49
C THR A 180 -23.70 -7.49 7.86
N SER A 181 -22.43 -7.25 7.53
CA SER A 181 -21.32 -8.14 7.86
C SER A 181 -20.11 -7.39 8.39
N ASP A 182 -19.36 -8.09 9.22
CA ASP A 182 -18.02 -7.68 9.65
C ASP A 182 -17.00 -7.95 8.54
N TYR A 183 -15.82 -7.36 8.67
CA TYR A 183 -14.73 -7.58 7.73
C TYR A 183 -13.36 -7.51 8.41
N GLN A 184 -12.34 -7.91 7.67
CA GLN A 184 -10.95 -7.82 8.07
C GLN A 184 -10.15 -7.00 7.05
N ILE A 185 -9.19 -6.23 7.55
CA ILE A 185 -8.29 -5.43 6.71
C ILE A 185 -6.86 -5.66 7.15
N ARG A 186 -5.95 -5.72 6.18
CA ARG A 186 -4.52 -5.53 6.44
C ARG A 186 -3.97 -4.46 5.52
N ILE A 187 -3.21 -3.53 6.07
CA ILE A 187 -2.45 -2.58 5.26
C ILE A 187 -0.97 -2.81 5.51
N TYR A 188 -0.17 -2.71 4.46
CA TYR A 188 1.28 -2.59 4.58
C TYR A 188 1.80 -1.62 3.53
N THR A 189 2.97 -1.09 3.81
CA THR A 189 3.69 -0.19 2.91
C THR A 189 5.00 -0.83 2.51
N SER A 190 5.44 -0.54 1.30
CA SER A 190 6.74 -0.99 0.81
C SER A 190 7.49 0.16 0.16
N GLY A 191 8.81 0.05 0.03
CA GLY A 191 9.62 1.07 -0.63
C GLY A 191 10.75 0.45 -1.43
N CYS A 192 11.19 1.13 -2.47
CA CYS A 192 12.41 0.81 -3.19
C CYS A 192 13.36 1.99 -3.02
N TYR A 193 14.54 1.73 -2.46
CA TYR A 193 15.52 2.76 -2.14
C TYR A 193 16.89 2.40 -2.66
N TYR A 194 17.70 3.42 -2.87
CA TYR A 194 19.12 3.27 -3.14
C TYR A 194 19.96 4.13 -2.21
N LEU A 195 21.19 3.68 -1.96
CA LEU A 195 22.16 4.45 -1.20
C LEU A 195 23.00 5.30 -2.16
N ASN A 196 22.90 6.62 -2.05
CA ASN A 196 23.67 7.53 -2.89
C ASN A 196 25.14 7.63 -2.43
N LYS A 197 25.97 8.36 -3.19
CA LYS A 197 27.41 8.55 -2.91
C LYS A 197 27.69 9.27 -1.57
N GLN A 198 26.70 9.97 -1.03
CA GLN A 198 26.76 10.65 0.27
C GLN A 198 26.26 9.75 1.42
N ASN A 199 26.05 8.45 1.17
CA ASN A 199 25.48 7.48 2.12
C ASN A 199 24.09 7.88 2.64
N GLN A 200 23.28 8.49 1.77
CA GLN A 200 21.89 8.83 2.06
C GLN A 200 20.95 7.92 1.27
N TRP A 201 19.91 7.43 1.93
CA TRP A 201 18.83 6.72 1.26
C TRP A 201 18.03 7.68 0.39
N LYS A 202 17.74 7.24 -0.83
CA LYS A 202 17.03 7.97 -1.87
C LYS A 202 16.07 7.06 -2.60
N SER A 203 15.08 7.63 -3.28
CA SER A 203 14.03 6.91 -4.01
C SER A 203 13.82 7.45 -5.43
N ASP A 204 14.58 8.47 -5.85
CA ASP A 204 14.45 9.01 -7.20
C ASP A 204 14.86 7.97 -8.24
N GLY A 205 14.08 7.89 -9.32
CA GLY A 205 14.24 6.87 -10.34
C GLY A 205 13.75 5.46 -9.94
N LEU A 206 13.19 5.29 -8.74
CA LEU A 206 12.67 4.00 -8.25
C LEU A 206 11.14 3.98 -8.14
N ILE A 207 10.54 2.90 -8.64
CA ILE A 207 9.11 2.64 -8.57
C ILE A 207 8.90 1.25 -7.95
N VAL A 208 8.00 1.15 -6.98
CA VAL A 208 7.53 -0.12 -6.42
C VAL A 208 6.52 -0.73 -7.39
N GLY A 209 6.66 -2.02 -7.67
CA GLY A 209 5.78 -2.79 -8.56
C GLY A 209 4.59 -3.42 -7.85
N SER A 210 3.53 -3.67 -8.63
CA SER A 210 2.26 -4.21 -8.13
C SER A 210 2.33 -5.68 -7.71
N LYS A 211 3.39 -6.41 -8.05
CA LYS A 211 3.59 -7.81 -7.59
C LYS A 211 4.26 -7.90 -6.22
N THR A 212 4.62 -6.76 -5.62
CA THR A 212 5.09 -6.69 -4.24
C THR A 212 4.08 -7.35 -3.30
N ASN A 213 4.57 -8.26 -2.47
CA ASN A 213 3.77 -9.05 -1.53
C ASN A 213 4.53 -9.16 -0.19
N TYR A 214 4.06 -10.01 0.72
CA TYR A 214 4.64 -10.15 2.07
C TYR A 214 6.09 -10.60 2.13
N TYR A 215 6.58 -11.29 1.09
CA TYR A 215 7.87 -11.94 1.08
C TYR A 215 8.91 -11.18 0.25
N GLU A 216 8.46 -10.32 -0.66
CA GLU A 216 9.35 -9.68 -1.62
C GLU A 216 8.77 -8.35 -2.14
N THR A 217 9.67 -7.46 -2.57
CA THR A 217 9.33 -6.17 -3.15
C THR A 217 9.82 -6.13 -4.59
N GLU A 218 8.88 -5.93 -5.52
CA GLU A 218 9.15 -5.70 -6.94
C GLU A 218 9.61 -4.25 -7.11
N CYS A 219 10.76 -4.03 -7.72
CA CYS A 219 11.34 -2.70 -7.92
C CYS A 219 11.70 -2.48 -9.40
N PHE A 220 11.40 -1.28 -9.87
CA PHE A 220 11.82 -0.76 -11.17
C PHE A 220 12.76 0.42 -10.96
N SER A 221 13.93 0.40 -11.60
CA SER A 221 14.94 1.46 -11.49
C SER A 221 15.32 2.04 -12.84
N THR A 222 15.54 3.35 -12.88
CA THR A 222 16.12 4.05 -14.05
C THR A 222 17.65 4.16 -13.98
N HIS A 223 18.31 3.63 -12.95
CA HIS A 223 19.77 3.68 -12.80
C HIS A 223 20.31 2.43 -12.09
N LEU A 224 21.62 2.16 -12.19
CA LEU A 224 22.31 1.11 -11.42
C LEU A 224 23.01 1.69 -10.19
N THR A 225 22.69 1.15 -9.01
CA THR A 225 23.28 1.54 -7.72
C THR A 225 23.18 0.38 -6.71
N LYS A 226 23.38 0.68 -5.41
CA LYS A 226 23.10 -0.23 -4.29
C LYS A 226 21.65 -0.05 -3.85
N PHE A 227 20.85 -1.10 -3.94
CA PHE A 227 19.41 -1.06 -3.65
C PHE A 227 19.05 -1.77 -2.34
N ALA A 228 18.06 -1.24 -1.64
CA ALA A 228 17.37 -1.91 -0.55
C ALA A 228 15.86 -1.68 -0.71
N SER A 229 15.05 -2.59 -0.18
CA SER A 229 13.62 -2.35 -0.05
C SER A 229 13.29 -1.88 1.36
N GLY A 230 12.12 -1.27 1.53
CA GLY A 230 11.52 -1.06 2.83
C GLY A 230 10.17 -1.74 2.95
N PHE A 231 9.76 -2.03 4.19
CA PHE A 231 8.48 -2.66 4.47
C PHE A 231 8.00 -2.35 5.89
N VAL A 232 6.73 -1.93 6.02
CA VAL A 232 6.08 -1.65 7.29
C VAL A 232 4.62 -2.14 7.24
N ILE A 233 4.19 -2.96 8.21
CA ILE A 233 2.78 -3.37 8.36
C ILE A 233 2.05 -2.33 9.21
N LEU A 234 0.86 -1.91 8.78
CA LEU A 234 0.07 -0.85 9.41
C LEU A 234 -1.29 -1.35 9.91
N PRO A 235 -1.79 -0.80 11.03
CA PRO A 235 -1.09 0.05 12.01
C PRO A 235 0.06 -0.73 12.69
N GLU A 236 1.13 -0.01 13.06
CA GLU A 236 2.30 -0.64 13.69
C GLU A 236 1.85 -1.41 14.94
N THR A 237 2.14 -2.71 14.98
CA THR A 237 1.92 -3.50 16.19
C THR A 237 2.87 -2.99 17.28
N ILE A 238 2.34 -2.68 18.47
CA ILE A 238 3.18 -2.37 19.64
C ILE A 238 4.02 -3.62 19.93
N ASP A 239 5.33 -3.53 19.71
CA ASP A 239 6.27 -4.57 20.12
C ASP A 239 6.51 -4.48 21.64
N TRP A 240 5.79 -5.31 22.39
CA TRP A 240 5.89 -5.39 23.85
C TRP A 240 7.24 -5.91 24.35
N ASN A 241 8.14 -6.39 23.47
CA ASN A 241 9.49 -6.79 23.87
C ASN A 241 10.42 -5.59 24.12
N TYR A 242 9.95 -4.36 23.83
CA TYR A 242 10.70 -3.12 23.98
C TYR A 242 10.06 -2.11 24.97
N ILE A 243 9.15 -2.58 25.83
CA ILE A 243 8.59 -1.82 26.97
C ILE A 243 9.12 -2.38 28.29
#